data_AF-A0A2G9C1Y3-F1
#
_entry.id   AF-A0A2G9C1Y3-F1
#
_cell.length_a   1.000
_cell.length_b   1.000
_cell.length_c   1.000
_cell.angle_alpha   90.00
_cell.angle_beta   90.00
_cell.angle_gamma   90.00
#
_symmetry.space_group_name_H-M   'P 1'
#
loop_
_entity.id
_entity.type
_entity.pdbx_description
1 polymer ?
#
loop_
_entity_poly.entity_id
_entity_poly.type
_entity_poly.pdbx_seq_one_letter_code
_entity_poly.pdbx_strand_id
1 'polypeptide(L)'
;YWSGGNPFHHHQNIPRLRRALGRVDTIVVHDPYWTAMAKHADIVVPSTTSFERNDFSGSKNDPLLVAMPQLAEPYADSRDDYTTFSALAERLGFGEQFTEGRTAWEWLVHLYEKWAAGLDFAVPSFAEFWAAGHVELPTDTGLTLFEDFRADPQAHPLGTPSGRIEIFSEDIDSFGYDDCAGHPRWYEPAEWLGGERARRYPLHL
;
A
#
# COMPACT_ATOMS: atom_id res chain seq x y z
N TYR A 1 7.86 -14.13 6.37
CA TYR A 1 6.41 -14.13 6.19
C TYR A 1 6.06 -13.13 5.10
N TRP A 2 5.18 -13.46 4.16
CA TRP A 2 4.78 -12.59 3.05
C TRP A 2 3.27 -12.65 2.81
N SER A 3 2.62 -11.50 2.61
CA SER A 3 1.20 -11.39 2.24
C SER A 3 1.01 -10.17 1.33
N GLY A 4 0.11 -10.26 0.34
CA GLY A 4 -0.28 -9.12 -0.50
C GLY A 4 0.79 -8.64 -1.50
N GLY A 5 1.74 -9.48 -1.90
CA GLY A 5 2.73 -9.09 -2.91
C GLY A 5 3.54 -10.23 -3.49
N ASN A 6 4.29 -9.96 -4.55
CA ASN A 6 5.10 -10.95 -5.25
C ASN A 6 6.52 -10.40 -5.56
N PRO A 7 7.55 -10.67 -4.71
CA PRO A 7 8.89 -10.16 -4.91
C PRO A 7 9.61 -10.77 -6.11
N PHE A 8 9.16 -11.92 -6.59
CA PHE A 8 9.63 -12.47 -7.86
C PHE A 8 9.14 -11.69 -9.09
N HIS A 9 8.27 -10.69 -8.88
CA HIS A 9 7.83 -9.76 -9.91
C HIS A 9 8.46 -8.36 -9.74
N HIS A 10 8.44 -7.79 -8.52
CA HIS A 10 8.86 -6.39 -8.32
C HIS A 10 10.33 -6.21 -7.93
N HIS A 11 11.05 -7.27 -7.54
CA HIS A 11 12.44 -7.15 -7.12
C HIS A 11 13.38 -7.38 -8.31
N GLN A 12 14.50 -6.66 -8.32
CA GLN A 12 15.49 -6.75 -9.40
C GLN A 12 16.38 -7.99 -9.22
N ASN A 13 16.99 -8.45 -10.31
CA ASN A 13 17.93 -9.59 -10.29
C ASN A 13 17.34 -10.85 -9.60
N ILE A 14 16.30 -11.40 -10.21
CA ILE A 14 15.58 -12.60 -9.72
C ILE A 14 16.52 -13.78 -9.35
N PRO A 15 17.59 -14.10 -10.11
CA PRO A 15 18.51 -15.15 -9.71
C PRO A 15 19.21 -14.88 -8.37
N ARG A 16 19.54 -13.61 -8.08
CA ARG A 16 20.13 -13.22 -6.80
C ARG A 16 19.08 -13.32 -5.68
N LEU A 17 17.87 -12.82 -5.90
CA LEU A 17 16.76 -12.95 -4.94
C LEU A 17 16.53 -14.41 -4.56
N ARG A 18 16.41 -15.31 -5.55
CA ARG A 18 16.16 -16.74 -5.32
C ARG A 18 17.24 -17.37 -4.44
N ARG A 19 18.51 -17.04 -4.66
CA ARG A 19 19.62 -17.54 -3.81
C ARG A 19 19.55 -16.99 -2.39
N ALA A 20 19.13 -15.74 -2.22
CA ALA A 20 18.97 -15.13 -0.90
C ALA A 20 17.81 -15.75 -0.13
N LEU A 21 16.67 -15.98 -0.80
CA LEU A 21 15.52 -16.66 -0.21
C LEU A 21 15.85 -18.08 0.24
N GLY A 22 16.67 -18.82 -0.49
CA GLY A 22 17.12 -20.16 -0.07
C GLY A 22 18.03 -20.20 1.17
N ARG A 23 18.29 -19.06 1.84
CA ARG A 23 19.08 -18.98 3.08
C ARG A 23 18.24 -18.79 4.34
N VAL A 24 16.94 -18.54 4.21
CA VAL A 24 16.05 -18.39 5.37
C VAL A 24 15.50 -19.75 5.78
N ASP A 25 15.27 -19.94 7.08
CA ASP A 25 14.84 -21.24 7.62
C ASP A 25 13.38 -21.56 7.31
N THR A 26 12.52 -20.55 7.16
CA THR A 26 11.08 -20.76 6.89
C THR A 26 10.47 -19.59 6.13
N ILE A 27 9.76 -19.91 5.05
CA ILE A 27 9.01 -18.99 4.22
C ILE A 27 7.53 -19.36 4.29
N VAL A 28 6.73 -18.47 4.85
CA VAL A 28 5.26 -18.55 4.86
C VAL A 28 4.70 -17.49 3.93
N VAL A 29 3.80 -17.88 3.02
CA VAL A 29 3.16 -16.99 2.05
C VAL A 29 1.64 -17.13 2.12
N HIS A 30 0.95 -15.99 2.25
CA HIS A 30 -0.49 -15.84 2.07
C HIS A 30 -0.76 -15.31 0.65
N ASP A 31 -1.50 -16.07 -0.14
CA ASP A 31 -1.81 -15.71 -1.53
C ASP A 31 -3.09 -16.44 -1.99
N PRO A 32 -4.02 -15.76 -2.67
CA PRO A 32 -5.14 -16.43 -3.34
C PRO A 32 -4.71 -17.23 -4.58
N TYR A 33 -3.48 -17.02 -5.08
CA TYR A 33 -2.99 -17.62 -6.31
C TYR A 33 -1.63 -18.32 -6.14
N TRP A 34 -1.36 -19.30 -7.03
CA TRP A 34 -0.05 -19.96 -7.12
C TRP A 34 1.01 -19.07 -7.81
N THR A 35 1.30 -17.92 -7.21
CA THR A 35 2.29 -16.95 -7.70
C THR A 35 3.72 -17.50 -7.66
N ALA A 36 4.65 -16.81 -8.31
CA ALA A 36 6.06 -17.17 -8.24
C ALA A 36 6.59 -17.14 -6.79
N MET A 37 6.10 -16.23 -5.95
CA MET A 37 6.44 -16.22 -4.52
C MET A 37 5.87 -17.43 -3.79
N ALA A 38 4.60 -17.77 -3.99
CA ALA A 38 3.99 -18.96 -3.40
C ALA A 38 4.75 -20.25 -3.77
N LYS A 39 5.23 -20.37 -5.02
CA LYS A 39 6.09 -21.48 -5.51
C LYS A 39 7.43 -21.63 -4.81
N HIS A 40 7.88 -20.62 -4.07
CA HIS A 40 9.12 -20.66 -3.30
C HIS A 40 8.89 -20.66 -1.78
N ALA A 41 7.65 -20.87 -1.33
CA ALA A 41 7.30 -20.94 0.08
C ALA A 41 7.46 -22.37 0.63
N ASP A 42 7.77 -22.48 1.92
CA ASP A 42 7.69 -23.74 2.67
C ASP A 42 6.25 -24.02 3.10
N ILE A 43 5.50 -22.96 3.43
CA ILE A 43 4.10 -23.01 3.82
C ILE A 43 3.31 -22.01 2.97
N VAL A 44 2.29 -22.51 2.29
CA VAL A 44 1.32 -21.67 1.57
C VAL A 44 0.01 -21.69 2.34
N VAL A 45 -0.52 -20.50 2.62
CA VAL A 45 -1.81 -20.30 3.27
C VAL A 45 -2.76 -19.70 2.24
N PRO A 46 -3.84 -20.41 1.88
CA PRO A 46 -4.76 -19.96 0.84
C PRO A 46 -5.65 -18.82 1.36
N SER A 47 -5.44 -17.61 0.84
CA SER A 47 -6.26 -16.43 1.15
C SER A 47 -7.45 -16.32 0.20
N THR A 48 -8.55 -15.72 0.65
CA THR A 48 -9.65 -15.32 -0.24
C THR A 48 -9.28 -14.12 -1.11
N THR A 49 -9.98 -13.96 -2.23
CA THR A 49 -10.06 -12.70 -2.98
C THR A 49 -11.06 -11.74 -2.32
N SER A 50 -11.10 -10.49 -2.77
CA SER A 50 -12.06 -9.50 -2.30
C SER A 50 -13.52 -9.86 -2.63
N PHE A 51 -13.77 -10.71 -3.63
CA PHE A 51 -15.13 -11.11 -3.99
C PHE A 51 -15.70 -12.21 -3.08
N GLU A 52 -14.86 -12.82 -2.26
CA GLU A 52 -15.22 -13.94 -1.37
C GLU A 52 -15.37 -13.49 0.09
N ARG A 53 -15.41 -12.19 0.35
CA ARG A 53 -15.60 -11.58 1.67
C ARG A 53 -16.32 -10.25 1.59
N ASN A 54 -16.82 -9.78 2.74
CA ASN A 54 -17.41 -8.46 2.88
C ASN A 54 -16.33 -7.44 3.26
N ASP A 55 -16.36 -6.26 2.63
CA ASP A 55 -15.51 -5.12 2.96
C ASP A 55 -16.16 -3.80 2.51
N PHE A 56 -15.48 -2.67 2.67
CA PHE A 56 -15.77 -1.45 1.92
C PHE A 56 -14.47 -0.70 1.60
N SER A 57 -14.48 0.11 0.53
CA SER A 57 -13.30 0.82 0.05
C SER A 57 -13.61 2.28 -0.24
N GLY A 58 -12.64 3.14 0.05
CA GLY A 58 -12.63 4.56 -0.32
C GLY A 58 -11.28 5.18 0.04
N SER A 59 -10.97 6.31 -0.60
CA SER A 59 -9.79 7.12 -0.30
C SER A 59 -10.17 8.59 -0.18
N LYS A 60 -9.26 9.42 0.35
CA LYS A 60 -9.50 10.86 0.55
C LYS A 60 -9.78 11.62 -0.76
N ASN A 61 -9.38 11.06 -1.89
CA ASN A 61 -9.54 11.70 -3.20
C ASN A 61 -10.63 11.01 -4.04
N ASP A 62 -11.29 9.98 -3.50
CA ASP A 62 -12.38 9.31 -4.20
C ASP A 62 -13.68 10.07 -3.95
N PRO A 63 -14.51 10.26 -4.99
CA PRO A 63 -15.84 10.86 -4.81
C PRO A 63 -16.83 9.93 -4.13
N LEU A 64 -16.43 8.70 -3.79
CA LEU A 64 -17.30 7.65 -3.27
C LEU A 64 -16.63 6.85 -2.16
N LEU A 65 -17.42 6.43 -1.18
CA LEU A 65 -17.14 5.25 -0.37
C LEU A 65 -18.04 4.11 -0.89
N VAL A 66 -17.46 2.94 -1.17
CA VAL A 66 -18.14 1.84 -1.85
C VAL A 66 -18.19 0.60 -0.97
N ALA A 67 -19.38 0.04 -0.78
CA ALA A 67 -19.57 -1.25 -0.13
C ALA A 67 -19.13 -2.38 -1.06
N MET A 68 -18.43 -3.37 -0.50
CA MET A 68 -17.92 -4.53 -1.22
C MET A 68 -18.54 -5.79 -0.60
N PRO A 69 -19.82 -6.09 -0.90
CA PRO A 69 -20.44 -7.31 -0.40
C PRO A 69 -19.76 -8.55 -1.00
N GLN A 70 -19.76 -9.62 -0.23
CA GLN A 70 -19.35 -10.94 -0.70
C GLN A 70 -20.21 -11.36 -1.90
N LEU A 71 -19.56 -11.65 -3.03
CA LEU A 71 -20.22 -12.05 -4.28
C LEU A 71 -20.08 -13.55 -4.58
N ALA A 72 -19.13 -14.22 -3.95
CA ALA A 72 -18.88 -15.65 -4.09
C ALA A 72 -18.58 -16.29 -2.72
N GLU A 73 -18.85 -17.57 -2.58
CA GLU A 73 -18.36 -18.34 -1.43
C GLU A 73 -16.84 -18.53 -1.52
N PRO A 74 -16.11 -18.58 -0.38
CA PRO A 74 -14.69 -18.90 -0.37
C PRO A 74 -14.39 -20.18 -1.15
N TYR A 75 -13.41 -20.13 -2.05
CA TYR A 75 -13.01 -21.27 -2.85
C TYR A 75 -12.29 -22.32 -1.99
N ALA A 76 -12.80 -23.55 -2.01
CA ALA A 76 -12.22 -24.70 -1.31
C ALA A 76 -11.91 -24.39 0.18
N ASP A 77 -10.67 -24.60 0.62
CA ASP A 77 -10.24 -24.35 2.00
C ASP A 77 -9.69 -22.93 2.23
N SER A 78 -9.90 -22.01 1.28
CA SER A 78 -9.45 -20.62 1.43
C SER A 78 -10.17 -19.90 2.56
N ARG A 79 -9.47 -18.97 3.21
CA ARG A 79 -10.00 -18.14 4.30
C ARG A 79 -9.58 -16.71 4.10
N ASP A 80 -10.40 -15.76 4.52
CA ASP A 80 -9.95 -14.38 4.58
C ASP A 80 -8.81 -14.22 5.61
N ASP A 81 -7.99 -13.19 5.40
CA ASP A 81 -6.81 -12.97 6.23
C ASP A 81 -7.19 -12.68 7.69
N TYR A 82 -8.30 -11.97 7.95
CA TYR A 82 -8.76 -11.70 9.31
C TYR A 82 -9.07 -13.00 10.07
N THR A 83 -9.86 -13.89 9.46
CA THR A 83 -10.19 -15.20 10.04
C THR A 83 -8.93 -16.03 10.29
N THR A 84 -8.00 -16.02 9.35
CA THR A 84 -6.75 -16.78 9.46
C THR A 84 -5.87 -16.27 10.59
N PHE A 85 -5.66 -14.96 10.69
CA PHE A 85 -4.87 -14.36 11.75
C PHE A 85 -5.56 -14.44 13.11
N SER A 86 -6.90 -14.35 13.17
CA SER A 86 -7.67 -14.57 14.40
C SER A 86 -7.44 -15.98 14.94
N ALA A 87 -7.49 -17.00 14.08
CA ALA A 87 -7.22 -18.39 14.46
C ALA A 87 -5.76 -18.66 14.87
N LEU A 88 -4.80 -17.86 14.35
CA LEU A 88 -3.41 -17.90 14.77
C LEU A 88 -3.24 -17.22 16.15
N ALA A 89 -3.80 -16.04 16.33
CA ALA A 89 -3.77 -15.31 17.60
C ALA A 89 -4.37 -16.11 18.75
N GLU A 90 -5.48 -16.82 18.50
CA GLU A 90 -6.10 -17.73 19.45
C GLU A 90 -5.13 -18.85 19.87
N ARG A 91 -4.46 -19.50 18.92
CA ARG A 91 -3.45 -20.54 19.20
C ARG A 91 -2.24 -20.01 19.95
N LEU A 92 -1.92 -18.73 19.80
CA LEU A 92 -0.83 -18.05 20.49
C LEU A 92 -1.25 -17.44 21.84
N GLY A 93 -2.53 -17.55 22.21
CA GLY A 93 -3.05 -17.12 23.52
C GLY A 93 -3.41 -15.63 23.64
N PHE A 94 -3.55 -14.91 22.52
CA PHE A 94 -3.93 -13.48 22.52
C PHE A 94 -5.11 -13.18 21.58
N GLY A 95 -5.96 -14.16 21.29
CA GLY A 95 -7.11 -14.02 20.38
C GLY A 95 -8.06 -12.88 20.77
N GLU A 96 -8.40 -12.74 22.06
CA GLU A 96 -9.27 -11.66 22.54
C GLU A 96 -8.66 -10.27 22.28
N GLN A 97 -7.35 -10.10 22.51
CA GLN A 97 -6.66 -8.85 22.23
C GLN A 97 -6.60 -8.55 20.72
N PHE A 98 -6.39 -9.56 19.89
CA PHE A 98 -6.31 -9.40 18.44
C PHE A 98 -7.66 -9.01 17.82
N THR A 99 -8.72 -9.72 18.22
CA THR A 99 -10.08 -9.53 17.67
C THR A 99 -10.83 -8.39 18.34
N GLU A 100 -10.42 -7.99 19.54
CA GLU A 100 -11.19 -7.15 20.46
C GLU A 100 -12.64 -7.64 20.66
N GLY A 101 -12.85 -8.96 20.57
CA GLY A 101 -14.17 -9.58 20.66
C GLY A 101 -15.08 -9.33 19.45
N ARG A 102 -14.57 -8.77 18.34
CA ARG A 102 -15.33 -8.50 17.13
C ARG A 102 -15.12 -9.56 16.06
N THR A 103 -16.16 -9.83 15.30
CA THR A 103 -16.11 -10.53 14.02
C THR A 103 -15.66 -9.58 12.90
N ALA A 104 -15.32 -10.11 11.73
CA ALA A 104 -15.00 -9.29 10.56
C ALA A 104 -16.14 -8.30 10.22
N TRP A 105 -17.40 -8.75 10.33
CA TRP A 105 -18.57 -7.91 10.10
C TRP A 105 -18.70 -6.77 11.11
N GLU A 106 -18.51 -7.07 12.40
CA GLU A 106 -18.55 -6.06 13.46
C GLU A 106 -17.41 -5.05 13.33
N TRP A 107 -16.25 -5.45 12.79
CA TRP A 107 -15.20 -4.52 12.41
C TRP A 107 -15.64 -3.54 11.32
N LEU A 108 -16.34 -3.99 10.29
CA LEU A 108 -16.85 -3.09 9.25
C LEU A 108 -17.81 -2.04 9.83
N VAL A 109 -18.76 -2.49 10.66
CA VAL A 109 -19.70 -1.58 11.35
C VAL A 109 -18.94 -0.58 12.21
N HIS A 110 -18.01 -1.06 13.05
CA HIS A 110 -17.23 -0.21 13.95
C HIS A 110 -16.39 0.84 13.19
N LEU A 111 -15.71 0.44 12.12
CA LEU A 111 -14.87 1.33 11.32
C LEU A 111 -15.70 2.40 10.60
N TYR A 112 -16.85 2.01 10.04
CA TYR A 112 -17.78 2.95 9.40
C TYR A 112 -18.32 3.97 10.40
N GLU A 113 -18.81 3.52 11.55
CA GLU A 113 -19.37 4.41 12.58
C GLU A 113 -18.31 5.38 13.13
N LYS A 114 -17.09 4.89 13.36
CA LYS A 114 -15.97 5.72 13.80
C LYS A 114 -15.59 6.77 12.75
N TRP A 115 -15.58 6.39 11.47
CA TRP A 115 -15.36 7.32 10.37
C TRP A 115 -16.47 8.36 10.29
N ALA A 116 -17.73 7.92 10.26
CA ALA A 116 -18.92 8.78 10.18
C ALA A 116 -18.98 9.81 11.32
N ALA A 117 -18.62 9.42 12.54
CA ALA A 117 -18.56 10.33 13.70
C ALA A 117 -17.49 11.42 13.58
N GLY A 118 -16.49 11.25 12.70
CA GLY A 118 -15.42 12.21 12.47
C GLY A 118 -15.67 13.19 11.31
N LEU A 119 -16.80 13.07 10.61
CA LEU A 119 -17.13 13.91 9.46
C LEU A 119 -17.87 15.18 9.89
N ASP A 120 -17.72 16.23 9.07
CA ASP A 120 -18.44 17.50 9.18
C ASP A 120 -19.69 17.56 8.26
N PHE A 121 -19.97 16.48 7.52
CA PHE A 121 -21.16 16.30 6.70
C PHE A 121 -21.90 15.01 7.08
N ALA A 122 -23.20 14.98 6.80
CA ALA A 122 -24.05 13.83 7.10
C ALA A 122 -23.79 12.68 6.12
N VAL A 123 -23.73 11.46 6.66
CA VAL A 123 -23.68 10.20 5.91
C VAL A 123 -24.79 9.27 6.41
N PRO A 124 -25.26 8.31 5.59
CA PRO A 124 -26.29 7.35 6.01
C PRO A 124 -25.81 6.47 7.17
N SER A 125 -26.73 5.76 7.82
CA SER A 125 -26.33 4.68 8.74
C SER A 125 -25.59 3.57 7.98
N PHE A 126 -24.83 2.72 8.69
CA PHE A 126 -24.12 1.61 8.04
C PHE A 126 -25.06 0.70 7.25
N ALA A 127 -26.25 0.40 7.78
CA ALA A 127 -27.23 -0.45 7.10
C ALA A 127 -27.77 0.18 5.80
N GLU A 128 -28.02 1.49 5.81
CA GLU A 128 -28.46 2.23 4.61
C GLU A 128 -27.34 2.32 3.58
N PHE A 129 -26.11 2.63 4.01
CA PHE A 129 -24.92 2.60 3.16
C PHE A 129 -24.74 1.23 2.49
N TRP A 130 -24.77 0.16 3.29
CA TRP A 130 -24.56 -1.20 2.80
C TRP A 130 -25.63 -1.62 1.79
N ALA A 131 -26.89 -1.25 2.03
CA ALA A 131 -27.98 -1.51 1.11
C ALA A 131 -27.90 -0.68 -0.19
N ALA A 132 -27.42 0.57 -0.11
CA ALA A 132 -27.24 1.45 -1.26
C ALA A 132 -26.02 1.07 -2.12
N GLY A 133 -25.03 0.39 -1.52
CA GLY A 133 -23.80 -0.05 -2.19
C GLY A 133 -22.70 1.01 -2.27
N HIS A 134 -23.03 2.29 -2.10
CA HIS A 134 -22.07 3.38 -2.00
C HIS A 134 -22.69 4.63 -1.35
N VAL A 135 -21.83 5.57 -0.97
CA VAL A 135 -22.21 6.95 -0.62
C VAL A 135 -21.34 7.92 -1.40
N GLU A 136 -21.96 8.95 -1.99
CA GLU A 136 -21.25 10.07 -2.62
C GLU A 136 -20.65 10.98 -1.56
N LEU A 137 -19.38 11.34 -1.75
CA LEU A 137 -18.64 12.21 -0.86
C LEU A 137 -18.55 13.63 -1.46
N PRO A 138 -18.58 14.68 -0.62
CA PRO A 138 -18.34 16.04 -1.08
C PRO A 138 -16.99 16.15 -1.80
N THR A 139 -16.96 16.88 -2.91
CA THR A 139 -15.74 17.15 -3.68
C THR A 139 -15.55 18.64 -3.87
N ASP A 140 -14.30 19.08 -3.74
CA ASP A 140 -13.91 20.45 -4.07
C ASP A 140 -13.60 20.56 -5.56
N THR A 141 -14.00 21.69 -6.15
CA THR A 141 -13.69 22.02 -7.56
C THR A 141 -12.78 23.23 -7.64
N GLY A 142 -12.06 23.38 -8.74
CA GLY A 142 -11.21 24.57 -8.96
C GLY A 142 -9.87 24.55 -8.22
N LEU A 143 -9.42 23.40 -7.72
CA LEU A 143 -8.12 23.26 -7.07
C LEU A 143 -6.98 23.48 -8.08
N THR A 144 -6.22 24.56 -7.91
CA THR A 144 -5.00 24.85 -8.69
C THR A 144 -3.77 24.61 -7.81
N LEU A 145 -2.95 23.62 -8.17
CA LEU A 145 -1.74 23.29 -7.42
C LEU A 145 -0.80 24.51 -7.30
N PHE A 146 -0.36 24.81 -6.09
CA PHE A 146 0.51 25.95 -5.73
C PHE A 146 -0.07 27.35 -5.95
N GLU A 147 -1.39 27.51 -6.14
CA GLU A 147 -2.02 28.84 -6.29
C GLU A 147 -1.73 29.76 -5.10
N ASP A 148 -1.97 29.30 -3.87
CA ASP A 148 -1.76 30.08 -2.65
C ASP A 148 -0.28 30.47 -2.46
N PHE A 149 0.64 29.52 -2.65
CA PHE A 149 2.08 29.80 -2.57
C PHE A 149 2.52 30.82 -3.62
N ARG A 150 1.94 30.77 -4.83
CA ARG A 150 2.20 31.75 -5.89
C ARG A 150 1.65 33.13 -5.52
N ALA A 151 0.47 33.18 -4.91
CA ALA A 151 -0.20 34.42 -4.51
C ALA A 151 0.54 35.12 -3.34
N ASP A 152 0.88 34.37 -2.29
CA ASP A 152 1.64 34.87 -1.14
C ASP A 152 2.54 33.77 -0.53
N PRO A 153 3.82 33.71 -0.91
CA PRO A 153 4.75 32.68 -0.40
C PRO A 153 5.20 32.91 1.05
N GLN A 154 4.92 34.07 1.66
CA GLN A 154 5.23 34.30 3.07
C GLN A 154 4.09 33.81 3.97
N ALA A 155 2.84 34.02 3.56
CA ALA A 155 1.67 33.51 4.26
C ALA A 155 1.47 32.00 4.04
N HIS A 156 1.87 31.48 2.87
CA HIS A 156 1.70 30.08 2.49
C HIS A 156 3.04 29.41 2.13
N PRO A 157 4.03 29.36 3.05
CA PRO A 157 5.34 28.80 2.76
C PRO A 157 5.28 27.29 2.50
N LEU A 158 6.22 26.78 1.70
CA LEU A 158 6.39 25.34 1.51
C LEU A 158 7.04 24.68 2.75
N GLY A 159 6.93 23.36 2.88
CA GLY A 159 7.49 22.59 3.99
C GLY A 159 9.02 22.39 3.96
N THR A 160 9.76 23.28 3.30
CA THR A 160 11.23 23.26 3.22
C THR A 160 11.83 24.17 4.29
N PRO A 161 13.13 24.02 4.64
CA PRO A 161 13.79 24.89 5.62
C PRO A 161 13.65 26.39 5.32
N SER A 162 13.74 26.79 4.05
CA SER A 162 13.57 28.19 3.62
C SER A 162 12.12 28.64 3.40
N GLY A 163 11.16 27.73 3.45
CA GLY A 163 9.77 28.00 3.06
C GLY A 163 9.56 28.15 1.54
N ARG A 164 10.57 27.86 0.71
CA ARG A 164 10.57 28.04 -0.75
C ARG A 164 10.99 26.78 -1.50
N ILE A 165 10.91 26.82 -2.83
CA ILE A 165 11.55 25.81 -3.68
C ILE A 165 13.06 26.01 -3.60
N GLU A 166 13.76 25.03 -3.02
CA GLU A 166 15.21 25.05 -2.87
C GLU A 166 15.87 24.44 -4.09
N ILE A 167 16.42 25.29 -4.97
CA ILE A 167 17.24 24.85 -6.11
C ILE A 167 18.55 24.22 -5.62
N PHE A 168 19.04 24.67 -4.46
CA PHE A 168 20.15 24.10 -3.72
C PHE A 168 19.68 23.82 -2.29
N SER A 169 19.88 22.59 -1.81
CA SER A 169 19.59 22.15 -0.44
C SER A 169 20.89 22.04 0.35
N GLU A 170 21.09 22.95 1.32
CA GLU A 170 22.22 22.93 2.25
C GLU A 170 22.22 21.65 3.10
N ASP A 171 21.04 21.17 3.49
CA ASP A 171 20.87 19.95 4.27
C ASP A 171 21.45 18.74 3.52
N ILE A 172 21.11 18.55 2.24
CA ILE A 172 21.63 17.46 1.42
C ILE A 172 23.14 17.61 1.22
N ASP A 173 23.62 18.82 0.90
CA ASP A 173 25.04 19.08 0.65
C ASP A 173 25.90 18.78 1.90
N SER A 174 25.36 19.04 3.09
CA SER A 174 26.04 18.79 4.37
C SER A 174 26.40 17.32 4.61
N PHE A 175 25.72 16.38 3.96
CA PHE A 175 26.03 14.95 4.07
C PHE A 175 27.32 14.56 3.32
N GLY A 176 27.77 15.38 2.37
CA GLY A 176 29.02 15.16 1.64
C GLY A 176 29.03 13.87 0.81
N TYR A 177 27.87 13.44 0.29
CA TYR A 177 27.76 12.27 -0.58
C TYR A 177 28.37 12.54 -1.96
N ASP A 178 29.05 11.55 -2.51
CA ASP A 178 29.67 11.63 -3.84
C ASP A 178 28.66 11.43 -4.98
N ASP A 179 27.55 10.75 -4.71
CA ASP A 179 26.48 10.40 -5.66
C ASP A 179 25.19 11.23 -5.51
N CYS A 180 25.15 12.17 -4.56
CA CYS A 180 23.98 13.02 -4.30
C CYS A 180 24.38 14.40 -3.72
N ALA A 181 24.64 15.36 -4.60
CA ALA A 181 24.94 16.75 -4.23
C ALA A 181 23.68 17.56 -3.90
N GLY A 182 23.86 18.70 -3.21
CA GLY A 182 22.77 19.60 -2.82
C GLY A 182 21.98 20.24 -3.97
N HIS A 183 22.41 20.11 -5.23
CA HIS A 183 21.69 20.60 -6.40
C HIS A 183 21.66 19.56 -7.52
N PRO A 184 20.73 19.69 -8.49
CA PRO A 184 20.70 18.81 -9.66
C PRO A 184 22.05 18.80 -10.38
N ARG A 185 22.57 17.59 -10.60
CA ARG A 185 23.85 17.34 -11.28
C ARG A 185 23.72 16.06 -12.10
N TRP A 186 24.42 16.01 -13.22
CA TRP A 186 24.57 14.77 -13.99
C TRP A 186 25.60 13.85 -13.32
N TYR A 187 25.16 12.62 -13.01
CA TYR A 187 26.02 11.52 -12.60
C TYR A 187 25.94 10.46 -13.67
N GLU A 188 27.09 9.95 -14.11
CA GLU A 188 27.09 8.90 -15.12
C GLU A 188 26.48 7.62 -14.53
N PRO A 189 25.40 7.05 -15.13
CA PRO A 189 24.78 5.85 -14.60
C PRO A 189 25.70 4.63 -14.75
N ALA A 190 25.54 3.66 -13.85
CA ALA A 190 26.31 2.41 -13.91
C ALA A 190 26.12 1.64 -15.23
N GLU A 191 24.92 1.69 -15.82
CA GLU A 191 24.58 1.03 -17.09
C GLU A 191 23.74 1.97 -17.97
N TRP A 192 24.29 2.38 -19.13
CA TRP A 192 23.59 3.20 -20.13
C TRP A 192 24.18 2.96 -21.53
N LEU A 193 23.51 3.44 -22.59
CA LEU A 193 23.91 3.16 -23.98
C LEU A 193 25.26 3.76 -24.41
N GLY A 194 25.75 4.79 -23.71
CA GLY A 194 27.09 5.34 -23.94
C GLY A 194 28.20 4.65 -23.12
N GLY A 195 27.85 3.78 -22.18
CA GLY A 195 28.80 3.12 -21.28
C GLY A 195 29.49 1.90 -21.90
N GLU A 196 30.56 1.42 -21.26
CA GLU A 196 31.34 0.28 -21.77
C GLU A 196 30.53 -1.00 -21.93
N ARG A 197 29.54 -1.21 -21.05
CA ARG A 197 28.67 -2.40 -21.08
C ARG A 197 27.85 -2.48 -22.38
N ALA A 198 27.52 -1.34 -23.00
CA ALA A 198 26.79 -1.30 -24.27
C ALA A 198 27.57 -1.94 -25.43
N ARG A 199 28.90 -2.04 -25.34
CA ARG A 199 29.74 -2.77 -26.32
C ARG A 199 29.39 -4.26 -26.39
N ARG A 200 28.95 -4.83 -25.25
CA ARG A 200 28.55 -6.24 -25.13
C ARG A 200 27.03 -6.42 -25.17
N TYR A 201 26.28 -5.46 -24.62
CA TYR A 201 24.82 -5.49 -24.55
C TYR A 201 24.25 -4.20 -25.17
N PRO A 202 24.10 -4.15 -26.51
CA PRO A 202 23.88 -2.89 -27.24
C PRO A 202 22.43 -2.37 -27.20
N LEU A 203 21.51 -3.08 -26.54
CA LEU A 203 20.10 -2.71 -26.44
C LEU A 203 19.76 -2.34 -25.00
N HIS A 204 19.03 -1.24 -24.82
CA HIS A 204 18.47 -0.83 -23.53
C HIS A 204 17.09 -1.47 -23.34
N LEU A 205 16.78 -1.90 -22.11
CA LEU A 205 15.51 -2.51 -21.72
C LEU A 205 14.91 -1.75 -20.54
#